data_AF-A0A2G2G3D5-F1
#
_entry.id   AF-A0A2G2G3D5-F1
#
_cell.length_a   1.000
_cell.length_b   1.000
_cell.length_c   1.000
_cell.angle_alpha   90.00
_cell.angle_beta   90.00
_cell.angle_gamma   90.00
#
_symmetry.space_group_name_H-M   'P 1'
#
loop_
_entity.id
_entity.type
_entity.pdbx_description
1 polymer ?
#
loop_
_entity_poly.entity_id
_entity_poly.type
_entity_poly.pdbx_seq_one_letter_code
_entity_poly.pdbx_strand_id
1 'polypeptide(L)'
;MSYISTHNNLVQIMQHRVFRVIPALARPAFWLTLLVVTALSLWPADSAPSISIWSDKISHGLAYFVLGLLLALGSILTRKIHPIRLGFILIWSAALELMQAAPGLNRTTSLLDILANGTGLTLAYFGGLLLFVIWPRA
;
A
#
# COMPACT_ATOMS: atom_id res chain seq x y z
N MET A 1 31.64 27.24 19.94
CA MET A 1 30.18 27.23 20.22
C MET A 1 29.29 27.46 18.99
N SER A 2 29.71 28.21 17.95
CA SER A 2 28.89 28.46 16.75
C SER A 2 28.57 27.21 15.90
N TYR A 3 29.54 26.32 15.67
CA TYR A 3 29.38 25.16 14.76
C TYR A 3 28.33 24.12 15.19
N ILE A 4 28.18 23.89 16.50
CA ILE A 4 27.21 22.92 17.05
C ILE A 4 25.77 23.43 16.89
N SER A 5 25.55 24.74 16.99
CA SER A 5 24.24 25.36 16.79
C SER A 5 23.76 25.24 15.34
N THR A 6 24.65 25.48 14.38
CA THR A 6 24.30 25.40 12.94
C THR A 6 23.99 23.98 12.49
N HIS A 7 24.71 22.98 13.03
CA HIS A 7 24.47 21.57 12.69
C HIS A 7 23.11 21.08 13.20
N ASN A 8 22.73 21.45 14.44
CA ASN A 8 21.44 21.09 15.01
C ASN A 8 20.26 21.73 14.24
N ASN A 9 20.43 22.96 13.74
CA ASN A 9 19.40 23.64 12.94
C ASN A 9 19.16 22.95 11.59
N LEU A 10 20.21 22.48 10.92
CA LEU A 10 20.08 21.77 9.64
C LEU A 10 19.35 20.43 9.79
N VAL A 11 19.67 19.66 10.83
CA VAL A 11 19.00 18.39 11.12
C VAL A 11 17.51 18.60 11.42
N GLN A 12 17.16 19.61 12.21
CA GLN A 12 15.75 19.93 12.49
C GLN A 12 14.97 20.35 11.24
N ILE A 13 15.56 21.19 10.38
CA ILE A 13 14.91 21.62 9.13
C ILE A 13 14.71 20.43 8.18
N MET A 14 15.72 19.57 8.03
CA MET A 14 15.62 18.38 7.20
C MET A 14 14.55 17.42 7.71
N GLN A 15 14.52 17.17 9.03
CA GLN A 15 13.48 16.35 9.66
C GLN A 15 12.09 16.94 9.35
N HIS A 16 11.86 18.22 9.65
CA HIS A 16 10.57 18.87 9.41
C HIS A 16 10.09 18.80 7.95
N ARG A 17 10.99 18.92 6.97
CA ARG A 17 10.64 18.79 5.55
C ARG A 17 10.26 17.36 5.20
N VAL A 18 11.07 16.37 5.60
CA VAL A 18 10.78 14.95 5.34
C VAL A 18 9.43 14.54 5.95
N PHE A 19 9.13 15.01 7.16
CA PHE A 19 7.84 14.77 7.83
C PHE A 19 6.63 15.29 7.05
N ARG A 20 6.77 16.36 6.25
CA ARG A 20 5.67 16.90 5.43
C ARG A 20 5.61 16.28 4.04
N VAL A 21 6.77 16.02 3.42
CA VAL A 21 6.84 15.57 2.02
C VAL A 21 6.37 14.12 1.87
N ILE A 22 6.80 13.21 2.76
CA ILE A 22 6.46 11.78 2.62
C ILE A 22 4.94 11.54 2.62
N PRO A 23 4.17 12.03 3.61
CA PRO A 23 2.71 11.87 3.57
C PRO A 23 2.05 12.62 2.40
N ALA A 24 2.59 13.78 2.02
CA ALA A 24 2.06 14.56 0.90
C ALA A 24 2.18 13.83 -0.44
N LEU A 25 3.21 12.99 -0.61
CA LEU A 25 3.39 12.15 -1.79
C LEU A 25 2.71 10.78 -1.64
N ALA A 26 2.78 10.17 -0.45
CA ALA A 26 2.24 8.83 -0.21
C ALA A 26 0.71 8.78 -0.33
N ARG A 27 0.00 9.84 0.07
CA ARG A 27 -1.47 9.90 -0.04
C ARG A 27 -1.99 9.90 -1.48
N PRO A 28 -1.54 10.79 -2.38
CA PRO A 28 -1.97 10.73 -3.78
C PRO A 28 -1.47 9.43 -4.45
N ALA A 29 -0.25 8.99 -4.14
CA ALA A 29 0.25 7.71 -4.66
C ALA A 29 -0.62 6.52 -4.21
N PHE A 30 -1.10 6.51 -2.97
CA PHE A 30 -2.04 5.49 -2.46
C PHE A 30 -3.31 5.46 -3.30
N TRP A 31 -3.97 6.61 -3.51
CA TRP A 31 -5.21 6.67 -4.26
C TRP A 31 -5.01 6.29 -5.74
N LEU A 32 -3.92 6.76 -6.35
CA LEU A 32 -3.57 6.39 -7.71
C LEU A 32 -3.34 4.87 -7.82
N THR A 33 -2.57 4.29 -6.89
CA THR A 33 -2.31 2.84 -6.86
C THR A 33 -3.59 2.06 -6.65
N LEU A 34 -4.48 2.51 -5.76
CA LEU A 34 -5.78 1.87 -5.53
C LEU A 34 -6.64 1.86 -6.80
N LEU A 35 -6.67 2.98 -7.52
CA LEU A 35 -7.40 3.10 -8.78
C LEU A 35 -6.81 2.18 -9.85
N VAL A 36 -5.48 2.17 -10.00
CA VAL A 36 -4.79 1.30 -10.96
C VAL A 36 -5.02 -0.17 -10.65
N VAL A 37 -4.84 -0.59 -9.40
CA VAL A 37 -5.09 -1.98 -8.97
C VAL A 37 -6.54 -2.37 -9.22
N THR A 38 -7.50 -1.50 -8.88
CA THR A 38 -8.92 -1.73 -9.15
C THR A 38 -9.20 -1.91 -10.64
N ALA A 39 -8.66 -1.03 -11.48
CA ALA A 39 -8.84 -1.10 -12.93
C ALA A 39 -8.23 -2.38 -13.53
N LEU A 40 -7.03 -2.76 -13.08
CA LEU A 40 -6.36 -3.98 -13.53
C LEU A 40 -7.06 -5.24 -13.04
N SER A 41 -7.59 -5.25 -11.81
CA SER A 41 -8.38 -6.37 -11.29
C SER A 41 -9.67 -6.57 -12.08
N LEU A 42 -10.29 -5.49 -12.56
CA LEU A 42 -11.50 -5.56 -13.38
C LEU A 42 -11.21 -5.64 -14.88
N TRP A 43 -9.95 -5.81 -15.29
CA TRP A 43 -9.60 -5.95 -16.70
C TRP A 43 -10.06 -7.33 -17.23
N PRO A 44 -10.72 -7.39 -18.41
CA PRO A 44 -11.18 -8.66 -18.98
C PRO A 44 -10.06 -9.68 -19.15
N ALA A 45 -10.33 -10.94 -18.79
CA ALA A 45 -9.35 -12.04 -18.87
C ALA A 45 -8.78 -12.21 -20.28
N ASP A 46 -9.65 -12.15 -21.30
CA ASP A 46 -9.27 -12.40 -22.70
C ASP A 46 -8.31 -11.35 -23.26
N SER A 47 -8.26 -10.17 -22.63
CA SER A 47 -7.37 -9.07 -23.00
C SER A 47 -6.13 -8.99 -22.11
N ALA A 48 -5.95 -9.92 -21.17
CA ALA A 48 -4.81 -9.96 -20.27
C ALA A 48 -3.71 -10.89 -20.84
N PRO A 49 -2.42 -10.58 -20.62
CA PRO A 49 -1.34 -11.48 -21.00
C PRO A 49 -1.44 -12.81 -20.23
N SER A 50 -1.13 -13.91 -20.90
CA SER A 50 -1.03 -15.22 -20.25
C SER A 50 0.18 -15.26 -19.32
N ILE A 51 -0.04 -15.24 -18.01
CA ILE A 51 0.99 -15.39 -17.00
C ILE A 51 0.75 -16.67 -16.18
N SER A 52 1.81 -17.18 -15.53
CA SER A 52 1.65 -18.34 -14.66
C SER A 52 0.80 -17.98 -13.43
N ILE A 53 0.09 -18.98 -12.91
CA ILE A 53 -0.76 -18.82 -11.71
C ILE A 53 0.05 -18.23 -10.54
N TRP A 54 1.28 -18.70 -10.33
CA TRP A 54 2.14 -18.19 -9.26
C TRP A 54 2.58 -16.75 -9.48
N SER A 55 2.92 -16.38 -10.73
CA SER A 55 3.29 -15.01 -11.07
C SER A 55 2.15 -14.03 -10.84
N ASP A 56 0.92 -14.46 -11.16
CA ASP A 56 -0.31 -13.71 -10.89
C ASP A 56 -0.47 -13.48 -9.38
N LYS A 57 -0.38 -14.53 -8.55
CA LYS A 57 -0.52 -14.39 -7.09
C LYS A 57 0.58 -13.55 -6.45
N ILE A 58 1.82 -13.64 -6.94
CA ILE A 58 2.92 -12.78 -6.48
C ILE A 58 2.64 -11.32 -6.82
N SER A 59 2.12 -11.04 -8.02
CA SER A 59 1.77 -9.68 -8.46
C SER A 59 0.67 -9.08 -7.58
N HIS A 60 -0.34 -9.88 -7.25
CA HIS A 60 -1.38 -9.53 -6.28
C HIS A 60 -0.79 -9.18 -4.90
N GLY A 61 0.03 -10.08 -4.34
CA GLY A 61 0.69 -9.84 -3.05
C GLY A 61 1.55 -8.58 -3.03
N LEU A 62 2.33 -8.33 -4.10
CA LEU A 62 3.15 -7.13 -4.22
C LEU A 62 2.32 -5.85 -4.36
N ALA A 63 1.24 -5.87 -5.15
CA ALA A 63 0.35 -4.74 -5.32
C ALA A 63 -0.27 -4.31 -3.98
N TYR A 64 -0.78 -5.28 -3.21
CA TYR A 64 -1.37 -5.01 -1.91
C TYR A 64 -0.34 -4.68 -0.83
N PHE A 65 0.88 -5.22 -0.92
CA PHE A 65 2.00 -4.77 -0.08
C PHE A 65 2.31 -3.29 -0.30
N VAL A 66 2.47 -2.85 -1.55
CA VAL A 66 2.73 -1.44 -1.89
C VAL A 66 1.57 -0.55 -1.41
N LEU A 67 0.33 -0.97 -1.62
CA LEU A 67 -0.85 -0.23 -1.20
C LEU A 67 -0.90 -0.05 0.33
N GLY A 68 -0.64 -1.11 1.08
CA GLY A 68 -0.52 -1.06 2.55
C GLY A 68 0.63 -0.19 3.03
N LEU A 69 1.77 -0.21 2.33
CA LEU A 69 2.95 0.59 2.68
C LEU A 69 2.72 2.08 2.44
N LEU A 70 2.08 2.44 1.32
CA LEU A 70 1.68 3.82 1.02
C LEU A 70 0.68 4.35 2.05
N LEU A 71 -0.26 3.49 2.49
CA LEU A 71 -1.17 3.83 3.58
C LEU A 71 -0.42 4.11 4.88
N ALA A 72 0.56 3.27 5.23
CA ALA A 72 1.41 3.46 6.41
C ALA A 72 2.19 4.78 6.36
N LEU A 73 2.88 5.05 5.24
CA LEU A 73 3.63 6.28 5.01
C LEU A 73 2.72 7.53 5.02
N GLY A 74 1.52 7.44 4.43
CA GLY A 74 0.53 8.51 4.44
C GLY A 74 -0.07 8.81 5.83
N SER A 75 0.02 7.83 6.73
CA SER A 75 -0.49 7.88 8.12
C SER A 75 0.61 8.15 9.15
N ILE A 76 1.87 8.34 8.71
CA ILE A 76 3.02 8.46 9.61
C ILE A 76 2.90 9.68 10.54
N LEU A 77 2.37 10.79 10.02
CA LEU A 77 2.12 12.03 10.79
C LEU A 77 1.07 11.84 11.88
N THR A 78 0.11 10.95 11.67
CA THR A 78 -0.97 10.70 12.64
C THR A 78 -0.59 9.62 13.65
N ARG A 79 0.60 9.00 13.53
CA ARG A 79 1.11 7.89 14.36
C ARG A 79 0.09 6.75 14.56
N LYS A 80 -0.76 6.54 13.56
CA LYS A 80 -1.86 5.57 13.60
C LYS A 80 -1.85 4.77 12.30
N ILE A 81 -1.13 3.64 12.28
CA ILE A 81 -1.52 2.55 11.38
C ILE A 81 -2.67 1.85 12.07
N HIS A 82 -3.88 2.02 11.53
CA HIS A 82 -5.08 1.43 12.11
C HIS A 82 -5.37 0.12 11.39
N PRO A 83 -5.40 -1.04 12.08
CA PRO A 83 -5.76 -2.32 11.48
C PRO A 83 -7.09 -2.26 10.72
N ILE A 84 -8.04 -1.45 11.21
CA ILE A 84 -9.31 -1.16 10.54
C ILE A 84 -9.14 -0.67 9.09
N ARG A 85 -8.17 0.21 8.81
CA ARG A 85 -7.94 0.72 7.45
C ARG A 85 -7.42 -0.37 6.51
N LEU A 86 -6.57 -1.27 7.00
CA LEU A 86 -6.14 -2.45 6.23
C LEU A 86 -7.32 -3.42 6.04
N GLY A 87 -8.18 -3.56 7.05
CA GLY A 87 -9.42 -4.31 6.95
C GLY A 87 -10.33 -3.79 5.83
N PHE A 88 -10.48 -2.48 5.68
CA PHE A 88 -11.23 -1.89 4.56
C PHE A 88 -10.62 -2.23 3.20
N ILE A 89 -9.28 -2.21 3.07
CA ILE A 89 -8.61 -2.60 1.82
C ILE A 89 -8.84 -4.10 1.53
N LEU A 90 -8.78 -4.95 2.54
CA LEU A 90 -9.05 -6.38 2.37
C LEU A 90 -10.51 -6.64 1.97
N ILE A 91 -11.46 -5.95 2.60
CA ILE A 91 -12.88 -6.01 2.22
C ILE A 91 -13.08 -5.53 0.78
N TRP A 92 -12.43 -4.43 0.39
CA TRP A 92 -12.44 -3.96 -0.99
C TRP A 92 -11.89 -5.01 -1.96
N SER A 93 -10.79 -5.68 -1.60
CA SER A 93 -10.21 -6.76 -2.42
C SER A 93 -11.16 -7.93 -2.60
N ALA A 94 -11.89 -8.33 -1.55
CA ALA A 94 -12.88 -9.38 -1.62
C ALA A 94 -14.10 -8.95 -2.46
N ALA A 95 -14.49 -7.68 -2.39
CA ALA A 95 -15.54 -7.13 -3.25
C ALA A 95 -15.11 -7.13 -4.73
N LEU A 96 -13.85 -6.80 -5.04
CA LEU A 96 -13.32 -6.89 -6.40
C LEU A 96 -13.34 -8.32 -6.93
N GLU A 97 -13.00 -9.31 -6.09
CA GLU A 97 -13.08 -10.72 -6.46
C GLU A 97 -14.51 -11.11 -6.87
N LEU A 98 -15.51 -10.66 -6.11
CA LEU A 98 -16.92 -10.89 -6.45
C LEU A 98 -17.32 -10.15 -7.73
N MET A 99 -16.82 -8.92 -7.94
CA MET A 99 -17.08 -8.14 -9.16
C MET A 99 -16.45 -8.76 -10.40
N GLN A 100 -15.33 -9.46 -10.28
CA GLN A 100 -14.69 -10.16 -11.40
C GLN A 100 -15.58 -11.26 -12.00
N ALA A 101 -16.52 -11.82 -11.23
CA ALA A 101 -17.51 -12.77 -11.73
C ALA A 101 -18.60 -12.13 -12.61
N ALA A 102 -18.57 -10.81 -12.82
CA ALA A 102 -19.54 -10.12 -13.66
C ALA A 102 -19.49 -10.61 -15.12
N PRO A 103 -20.66 -10.71 -15.79
CA PRO A 103 -20.72 -11.01 -17.22
C PRO A 103 -19.89 -10.01 -18.03
N GLY A 104 -19.05 -10.51 -18.93
CA GLY A 104 -18.19 -9.69 -19.80
C GLY A 104 -16.74 -9.53 -19.33
N LEU A 105 -16.39 -9.94 -18.11
CA LEU A 105 -14.99 -9.96 -17.65
C LEU A 105 -14.30 -11.30 -17.93
N ASN A 106 -15.06 -12.38 -18.11
CA ASN A 106 -14.57 -13.74 -18.33
C ASN A 106 -13.54 -14.19 -17.27
N ARG A 107 -13.69 -13.69 -16.04
CA ARG A 107 -12.88 -14.09 -14.88
C ARG A 107 -13.68 -14.97 -13.93
N THR A 108 -12.97 -15.77 -13.14
CA THR A 108 -13.53 -16.58 -12.06
C THR A 108 -13.03 -16.07 -10.73
N THR A 109 -13.84 -16.22 -9.69
CA THR A 109 -13.42 -15.90 -8.32
C THR A 109 -12.33 -16.87 -7.84
N SER A 110 -11.45 -16.36 -6.98
CA SER A 110 -10.25 -17.03 -6.49
C SER A 110 -9.98 -16.67 -5.04
N LEU A 111 -10.13 -17.65 -4.16
CA LEU A 111 -9.70 -17.49 -2.76
C LEU A 111 -8.18 -17.25 -2.64
N LEU A 112 -7.40 -17.73 -3.62
CA LEU A 112 -5.96 -17.53 -3.64
C LEU A 112 -5.58 -16.05 -3.85
N ASP A 113 -6.40 -15.28 -4.57
CA ASP A 113 -6.18 -13.83 -4.72
C ASP A 113 -6.44 -13.10 -3.41
N ILE A 114 -7.52 -13.44 -2.71
CA ILE A 114 -7.80 -12.89 -1.38
C ILE A 114 -6.66 -13.21 -0.41
N LEU A 115 -6.14 -14.45 -0.43
CA LEU A 115 -4.99 -14.84 0.40
C LEU A 115 -3.73 -14.05 0.03
N ALA A 116 -3.39 -13.94 -1.26
CA ALA A 116 -2.24 -13.18 -1.72
C ALA A 116 -2.32 -11.69 -1.31
N ASN A 117 -3.48 -11.08 -1.52
CA ASN A 117 -3.76 -9.70 -1.13
C ASN A 117 -3.60 -9.52 0.39
N GLY A 118 -4.16 -10.44 1.19
CA GLY A 118 -4.06 -10.45 2.64
C GLY A 118 -2.61 -10.62 3.14
N THR A 119 -1.82 -11.48 2.50
CA THR A 119 -0.38 -11.64 2.79
C THR A 119 0.36 -10.33 2.53
N GLY A 120 0.12 -9.67 1.39
CA GLY A 120 0.70 -8.38 1.06
C GLY A 120 0.40 -7.31 2.11
N LEU A 121 -0.87 -7.15 2.49
CA LEU A 121 -1.28 -6.20 3.54
C LEU A 121 -0.66 -6.51 4.90
N THR A 122 -0.53 -7.79 5.25
CA THR A 122 0.09 -8.22 6.51
C THR A 122 1.56 -7.86 6.54
N LEU A 123 2.30 -8.13 5.46
CA LEU A 123 3.70 -7.72 5.34
C LEU A 123 3.85 -6.20 5.40
N ALA A 124 2.94 -5.46 4.76
CA ALA A 124 2.94 -4.00 4.80
C ALA A 124 2.66 -3.44 6.20
N TYR A 125 1.79 -4.09 6.98
CA TYR A 125 1.54 -3.75 8.37
C TYR A 125 2.83 -3.85 9.20
N PHE A 126 3.52 -4.99 9.15
CA PHE A 126 4.77 -5.18 9.88
C PHE A 126 5.88 -4.25 9.37
N GLY A 127 5.98 -4.04 8.06
CA GLY A 127 6.91 -3.06 7.47
C GLY A 127 6.63 -1.64 7.95
N GLY A 128 5.36 -1.24 8.02
CA GLY A 128 4.94 0.05 8.56
C GLY A 128 5.22 0.20 10.05
N LEU A 129 5.03 -0.86 10.84
CA LEU A 129 5.43 -0.87 12.25
C LEU A 129 6.94 -0.72 12.42
N LEU A 130 7.73 -1.44 11.63
CA LEU A 130 9.19 -1.32 11.64
C LEU A 130 9.61 0.12 11.30
N LEU A 131 9.03 0.68 10.23
CA LEU A 131 9.24 2.08 9.85
C LEU A 131 8.94 3.02 11.02
N PHE A 132 7.84 2.82 11.74
CA PHE A 132 7.52 3.64 12.91
C PHE A 132 8.47 3.49 14.09
N VAL A 133 9.01 2.29 14.30
CA VAL A 133 9.97 2.04 15.38
C VAL A 133 11.30 2.72 15.09
N ILE A 134 11.79 2.62 13.86
CA ILE A 134 13.05 3.23 13.44
C ILE A 134 12.93 4.73 13.16
N TRP A 135 11.71 5.23 12.92
CA TRP A 135 11.50 6.63 12.61
C TRP A 135 11.87 7.51 13.82
N PRO A 136 12.77 8.50 13.66
CA PRO A 136 13.19 9.37 14.75
C PRO A 136 11.98 10.05 15.41
N ARG A 137 11.78 9.78 16.69
CA ARG A 137 10.81 10.52 17.51
C ARG A 137 11.48 11.84 17.91
N ALA A 138 11.23 12.88 17.11
CA ALA A 138 11.42 14.25 17.59
C ALA A 138 10.42 14.54 18.71
#